data_AF-A0A7V3I835-F1
#
_entry.id   AF-A0A7V3I835-F1
#
_cell.length_a   1.000
_cell.length_b   1.000
_cell.length_c   1.000
_cell.angle_alpha   90.00
_cell.angle_beta   90.00
_cell.angle_gamma   90.00
#
_symmetry.space_group_name_H-M   'P 1'
#
loop_
_entity.id
_entity.type
_entity.pdbx_description
1 polymer ?
#
loop_
_entity_poly.entity_id
_entity_poly.type
_entity_poly.pdbx_seq_one_letter_code
_entity_poly.pdbx_strand_id
1 'polypeptide(L)'
;MEKLHLSNLETLEAESIHIIREVAAEFERPVMLYSVGKDSSVMVRLAQKAFAPAKIPFPLLHVDTGMKFPEMYEFRDAFCREIGADLRVYRFEEAIAQGVDPWKLGTVKCCALLKTQALLNALAEGGYDAAFGGARRDEEKSRAKERVYSFRDAFGQ
;
A
#
# COMPACT_ATOMS: atom_id res chain seq x y z
N MET A 1 -28.16 -31.55 -0.64
CA MET A 1 -27.37 -30.35 -0.32
C MET A 1 -26.56 -30.00 -1.55
N GLU A 2 -26.90 -28.91 -2.21
CA GLU A 2 -26.12 -28.39 -3.34
C GLU A 2 -24.76 -27.93 -2.78
N LYS A 3 -23.65 -28.43 -3.36
CA LYS A 3 -22.31 -28.03 -2.91
C LYS A 3 -22.10 -26.58 -3.32
N LEU A 4 -21.83 -25.71 -2.35
CA LEU A 4 -21.38 -24.35 -2.65
C LEU A 4 -20.05 -24.44 -3.40
N HIS A 5 -20.05 -24.09 -4.67
CA HIS A 5 -18.85 -23.97 -5.48
C HIS A 5 -18.54 -22.48 -5.66
N LEU A 6 -17.47 -22.02 -5.02
CA LEU A 6 -16.92 -20.70 -5.25
C LEU A 6 -16.17 -20.68 -6.58
N SER A 7 -16.37 -19.60 -7.34
CA SER A 7 -15.49 -19.26 -8.45
C SER A 7 -14.08 -18.94 -7.95
N ASN A 8 -13.10 -18.97 -8.86
CA ASN A 8 -11.72 -18.64 -8.51
C ASN A 8 -11.59 -17.22 -7.91
N LEU A 9 -12.33 -16.23 -8.43
CA LEU A 9 -12.28 -14.86 -7.92
C LEU A 9 -12.92 -14.74 -6.53
N GLU A 10 -14.00 -15.46 -6.25
CA GLU A 10 -14.61 -15.48 -4.92
C GLU A 10 -13.69 -16.10 -3.88
N THR A 11 -12.96 -17.16 -4.24
CA THR A 11 -11.92 -17.74 -3.39
C THR A 11 -10.80 -16.74 -3.10
N LEU A 12 -10.26 -16.09 -4.13
CA LEU A 12 -9.19 -15.08 -3.98
C LEU A 12 -9.64 -13.87 -3.16
N GLU A 13 -10.88 -13.43 -3.36
CA GLU A 13 -11.48 -12.35 -2.56
C GLU A 13 -11.61 -12.75 -1.09
N ALA A 14 -12.11 -13.96 -0.81
CA ALA A 14 -12.26 -14.47 0.54
C ALA A 14 -10.90 -14.62 1.26
N GLU A 15 -9.90 -15.18 0.58
CA GLU A 15 -8.53 -15.31 1.11
C GLU A 15 -7.91 -13.94 1.41
N SER A 16 -8.07 -12.98 0.49
CA SER A 16 -7.53 -11.63 0.68
C SER A 16 -8.21 -10.89 1.84
N ILE A 17 -9.53 -11.02 1.96
CA ILE A 17 -10.29 -10.45 3.09
C ILE A 17 -9.85 -11.08 4.41
N HIS A 18 -9.62 -12.39 4.45
CA HIS A 18 -9.14 -13.08 5.64
C HIS A 18 -7.77 -12.53 6.07
N ILE A 19 -6.80 -12.42 5.15
CA ILE A 19 -5.47 -11.86 5.44
C ILE A 19 -5.56 -10.43 5.97
N ILE A 20 -6.39 -9.58 5.37
CA ILE A 20 -6.59 -8.20 5.82
C ILE A 20 -7.14 -8.15 7.25
N ARG A 21 -8.09 -9.02 7.58
CA ARG A 21 -8.70 -9.08 8.92
C ARG A 21 -7.71 -9.58 9.98
N GLU A 22 -6.89 -10.59 9.66
CA GLU A 22 -5.88 -11.10 10.59
C GLU A 22 -4.87 -10.01 10.97
N VAL A 23 -4.33 -9.28 9.98
CA VAL A 23 -3.42 -8.17 10.27
C VAL A 23 -4.08 -7.09 11.13
N ALA A 24 -5.35 -6.76 10.85
CA ALA A 24 -6.07 -5.77 11.65
C ALA A 24 -6.40 -6.25 13.08
N ALA A 25 -6.40 -7.56 13.33
CA ALA A 25 -6.65 -8.15 14.63
C ALA A 25 -5.35 -8.33 15.46
N GLU A 26 -4.23 -8.59 14.80
CA GLU A 26 -2.95 -8.93 15.46
C GLU A 26 -1.98 -7.75 15.61
N PHE A 27 -2.15 -6.68 14.84
CA PHE A 27 -1.24 -5.52 14.85
C PHE A 27 -1.93 -4.26 15.39
N GLU A 28 -1.19 -3.43 16.13
CA GLU A 28 -1.70 -2.23 16.79
C GLU A 28 -1.88 -1.06 15.83
N ARG A 29 -0.97 -0.90 14.87
CA ARG A 29 -0.91 0.25 13.95
C ARG A 29 -0.65 -0.20 12.51
N PRO A 30 -1.55 -0.99 11.90
CA PRO A 30 -1.42 -1.35 10.50
C PRO A 30 -1.64 -0.12 9.60
N VAL A 31 -1.07 -0.15 8.40
CA VAL A 31 -1.26 0.86 7.35
C VAL A 31 -1.36 0.20 5.98
N MET A 32 -2.19 0.74 5.08
CA MET A 32 -2.28 0.23 3.71
C MET A 32 -1.58 1.15 2.71
N LEU A 33 -0.60 0.63 1.99
CA LEU A 33 0.12 1.39 0.96
C LEU A 33 -0.79 1.62 -0.26
N TYR A 34 -1.14 2.87 -0.52
CA TYR A 34 -2.05 3.26 -1.59
C TYR A 34 -1.35 4.13 -2.64
N SER A 35 -0.94 3.52 -3.74
CA SER A 35 -0.17 4.17 -4.81
C SER A 35 -1.04 4.82 -5.89
N VAL A 36 -2.37 4.68 -5.79
CA VAL A 36 -3.36 5.06 -6.81
C VAL A 36 -3.23 4.20 -8.09
N GLY A 37 -2.50 3.09 -8.00
CA GLY A 37 -2.44 2.08 -9.07
C GLY A 37 -3.56 1.06 -8.97
N LYS A 38 -3.80 0.33 -10.06
CA LYS A 38 -4.86 -0.69 -10.17
C LYS A 38 -4.84 -1.73 -9.05
N ASP A 39 -3.67 -2.26 -8.69
CA ASP A 39 -3.56 -3.27 -7.62
C ASP A 39 -3.89 -2.67 -6.25
N SER A 40 -3.38 -1.47 -5.94
CA SER A 40 -3.70 -0.79 -4.67
C SER A 40 -5.17 -0.40 -4.56
N SER A 41 -5.83 -0.06 -5.67
CA SER A 41 -7.28 0.20 -5.69
C SER A 41 -8.11 -1.07 -5.42
N VAL A 42 -7.67 -2.22 -5.92
CA VAL A 42 -8.28 -3.52 -5.58
C VAL A 42 -8.09 -3.81 -4.09
N MET A 43 -6.92 -3.55 -3.52
CA MET A 43 -6.70 -3.72 -2.07
C MET A 43 -7.61 -2.83 -1.22
N VAL A 44 -7.78 -1.55 -1.59
CA VAL A 44 -8.72 -0.67 -0.88
C VAL A 44 -10.14 -1.21 -0.98
N ARG A 45 -10.55 -1.73 -2.15
CA ARG A 45 -11.87 -2.36 -2.32
C ARG A 45 -12.03 -3.61 -1.44
N LEU A 46 -10.99 -4.44 -1.34
CA LEU A 46 -10.99 -5.62 -0.47
C LEU A 46 -11.06 -5.21 1.01
N ALA A 47 -10.36 -4.15 1.42
CA ALA A 47 -10.44 -3.61 2.77
C ALA A 47 -11.86 -3.08 3.10
N GLN A 48 -12.50 -2.37 2.17
CA GLN A 48 -13.91 -1.97 2.34
C GLN A 48 -14.82 -3.18 2.58
N LYS A 49 -14.65 -4.27 1.81
CA LYS A 49 -15.42 -5.51 2.00
C LYS A 49 -15.08 -6.20 3.32
N ALA A 50 -13.81 -6.19 3.72
CA ALA A 50 -13.35 -6.82 4.95
C ALA A 50 -13.99 -6.19 6.20
N PHE A 51 -14.23 -4.88 6.19
CA PHE A 51 -14.76 -4.16 7.37
C PHE A 51 -16.18 -3.64 7.22
N ALA A 52 -16.84 -3.87 6.08
CA ALA A 52 -18.24 -3.49 5.91
C ALA A 52 -19.13 -4.07 7.02
N PRO A 53 -20.10 -3.30 7.57
CA PRO A 53 -20.47 -1.94 7.18
C PRO A 53 -19.65 -0.82 7.86
N ALA A 54 -18.66 -1.15 8.69
CA ALA A 54 -17.79 -0.18 9.35
C ALA A 54 -16.76 0.41 8.38
N LYS A 55 -16.12 1.50 8.81
CA LYS A 55 -14.98 2.09 8.10
C LYS A 55 -13.74 1.20 8.21
N ILE A 56 -12.80 1.38 7.30
CA ILE A 56 -11.47 0.75 7.37
C ILE A 56 -10.79 1.23 8.68
N PRO A 57 -10.30 0.32 9.55
CA PRO A 57 -9.80 0.68 10.88
C PRO A 57 -8.36 1.21 10.88
N PHE A 58 -7.73 1.35 9.71
CA PHE A 58 -6.36 1.81 9.54
C PHE A 58 -6.26 2.86 8.43
N PRO A 59 -5.23 3.74 8.49
CA PRO A 59 -5.01 4.73 7.45
C PRO A 59 -4.50 4.10 6.14
N LEU A 60 -4.72 4.83 5.05
CA LEU A 60 -4.00 4.66 3.80
C LEU A 60 -2.73 5.51 3.84
N LEU A 61 -1.63 5.02 3.26
CA LEU A 61 -0.38 5.77 3.13
C LEU A 61 0.01 5.89 1.66
N HIS A 62 0.21 7.13 1.21
CA HIS A 62 0.74 7.47 -0.10
C HIS A 62 2.10 8.12 0.02
N VAL A 63 3.14 7.48 -0.51
CA VAL A 63 4.47 8.08 -0.69
C VAL A 63 4.45 8.91 -1.96
N ASP A 64 4.47 10.23 -1.80
CA ASP A 64 4.44 11.19 -2.89
C ASP A 64 5.86 11.62 -3.28
N THR A 65 6.23 11.32 -4.52
CA THR A 65 7.53 11.68 -5.09
C THR A 65 7.55 13.11 -5.65
N GLY A 66 6.42 13.80 -5.72
CA GLY A 66 6.25 15.09 -6.37
C GLY A 66 6.24 15.02 -7.91
N MET A 67 6.20 13.81 -8.49
CA MET A 67 6.39 13.58 -9.93
C MET A 67 5.25 12.80 -10.59
N LYS A 68 4.14 12.55 -9.88
CA LYS A 68 2.97 11.86 -10.46
C LYS A 68 2.16 12.80 -11.34
N PHE A 69 1.38 12.21 -12.24
CA PHE A 69 0.43 12.95 -13.07
C PHE A 69 -0.59 13.68 -12.18
N PRO A 70 -0.94 14.96 -12.48
CA PRO A 70 -1.93 15.72 -11.73
C PRO A 70 -3.25 14.96 -11.52
N GLU A 71 -3.71 14.25 -12.54
CA GLU A 71 -4.93 13.44 -12.55
C GLU A 71 -4.90 12.33 -11.50
N MET A 72 -3.72 11.81 -11.14
CA MET A 72 -3.58 10.83 -10.07
C MET A 72 -3.85 11.46 -8.70
N TYR A 73 -3.44 12.71 -8.47
CA TYR A 73 -3.72 13.40 -7.21
C TYR A 73 -5.20 13.76 -7.11
N GLU A 74 -5.77 14.29 -8.20
CA GLU A 74 -7.20 14.61 -8.26
C GLU A 74 -8.06 13.37 -7.97
N PHE A 75 -7.78 12.25 -8.64
CA PHE A 75 -8.49 11.00 -8.41
C PHE A 75 -8.30 10.49 -6.97
N ARG A 76 -7.07 10.48 -6.46
CA ARG A 76 -6.76 10.06 -5.07
C ARG A 76 -7.57 10.85 -4.06
N ASP A 77 -7.56 12.17 -4.16
CA ASP A 77 -8.17 13.07 -3.18
C ASP A 77 -9.69 13.07 -3.29
N ALA A 78 -10.25 12.85 -4.49
CA ALA A 78 -11.67 12.64 -4.68
C ALA A 78 -12.11 11.29 -4.11
N PHE A 79 -11.43 10.20 -4.48
CA PHE A 79 -11.77 8.84 -4.08
C PHE A 79 -11.65 8.62 -2.56
N CYS A 80 -10.55 9.04 -1.94
CA CYS A 80 -10.39 8.92 -0.48
C CYS A 80 -11.47 9.68 0.29
N ARG A 81 -11.90 10.84 -0.22
CA ARG A 81 -12.99 11.64 0.36
C ARG A 81 -14.35 10.97 0.21
N GLU A 82 -14.63 10.42 -0.97
CA GLU A 82 -15.87 9.69 -1.28
C GLU A 82 -16.08 8.52 -0.31
N ILE A 83 -15.01 7.75 -0.07
CA ILE A 83 -15.08 6.57 0.80
C ILE A 83 -14.84 6.89 2.29
N GLY A 84 -14.51 8.15 2.61
CA GLY A 84 -14.19 8.60 3.97
C GLY A 84 -12.95 7.94 4.57
N ALA A 85 -11.94 7.61 3.76
CA ALA A 85 -10.68 7.04 4.20
C ALA A 85 -9.74 8.10 4.79
N ASP A 86 -9.01 7.73 5.84
CA ASP A 86 -7.89 8.52 6.37
C ASP A 86 -6.67 8.32 5.48
N LEU A 87 -6.36 9.30 4.64
CA LEU A 87 -5.20 9.28 3.75
C LEU A 87 -4.04 10.07 4.38
N ARG A 88 -2.93 9.38 4.65
CA ARG A 88 -1.65 9.97 5.03
C ARG A 88 -0.78 10.10 3.79
N VAL A 89 -0.33 11.31 3.53
CA VAL A 89 0.62 11.59 2.44
C VAL A 89 1.97 11.87 3.06
N TYR A 90 3.00 11.15 2.61
CA TYR A 90 4.37 11.39 3.00
C TYR A 90 5.19 11.89 1.82
N ARG A 91 5.97 12.95 2.04
CA ARG A 91 6.92 13.51 1.09
C ARG A 91 8.26 13.62 1.77
N PHE A 92 9.32 13.11 1.13
CA PHE A 92 10.67 13.29 1.63
C PHE A 92 11.19 14.67 1.19
N GLU A 93 10.76 15.71 1.91
CA GLU A 93 10.95 17.10 1.51
C GLU A 93 12.44 17.47 1.41
N GLU A 94 13.33 16.89 2.22
CA GLU A 94 14.78 17.12 2.11
C GLU A 94 15.34 16.65 0.77
N ALA A 95 14.92 15.47 0.30
CA ALA A 95 15.34 14.94 -1.00
C ALA A 95 14.74 15.77 -2.15
N ILE A 96 13.49 16.21 -2.02
CA ILE A 96 12.84 17.07 -3.00
C ILE A 96 13.54 18.43 -3.08
N ALA A 97 13.87 19.04 -1.94
CA ALA A 97 14.58 20.31 -1.87
C ALA A 97 16.00 20.25 -2.44
N GLN A 98 16.66 19.08 -2.36
CA GLN A 98 17.94 18.82 -3.02
C GLN A 98 17.82 18.64 -4.55
N GLY A 99 16.61 18.74 -5.09
CA GLY A 99 16.35 18.63 -6.53
C GLY A 99 16.57 17.21 -7.05
N VAL A 100 16.29 16.19 -6.23
CA VAL A 100 16.37 14.79 -6.65
C VAL A 100 15.42 14.57 -7.82
N ASP A 101 16.00 14.16 -8.94
CA ASP A 101 15.31 14.01 -10.22
C ASP A 101 15.92 12.84 -11.02
N PRO A 102 15.10 12.02 -11.70
CA PRO A 102 15.58 10.86 -12.43
C PRO A 102 16.51 11.20 -13.61
N TRP A 103 16.39 12.39 -14.20
CA TRP A 103 17.26 12.83 -15.29
C TRP A 103 18.63 13.29 -14.80
N LYS A 104 18.71 13.77 -13.55
CA LYS A 104 19.98 14.20 -12.93
C LYS A 104 20.75 13.07 -12.26
N LEU A 105 20.04 12.21 -11.53
CA LEU A 105 20.64 11.19 -10.64
C LEU A 105 20.50 9.76 -11.17
N GLY A 106 19.77 9.57 -12.27
CA GLY A 106 19.34 8.27 -12.73
C GLY A 106 18.14 7.74 -11.94
N THR A 107 17.38 6.84 -12.58
CA THR A 107 16.14 6.29 -12.04
C THR A 107 16.36 5.50 -10.74
N VAL A 108 17.47 4.77 -10.63
CA VAL A 108 17.79 3.92 -9.47
C VAL A 108 17.96 4.76 -8.20
N LYS A 109 18.85 5.75 -8.24
CA LYS A 109 19.13 6.61 -7.07
C LYS A 109 17.92 7.49 -6.73
N CYS A 110 17.22 7.99 -7.75
CA CYS A 110 15.97 8.72 -7.56
C CYS A 110 14.90 7.87 -6.85
N CYS A 111 14.68 6.62 -7.28
CA CYS A 111 13.71 5.73 -6.63
C CYS A 111 14.16 5.32 -5.22
N ALA A 112 15.45 5.07 -5.01
CA ALA A 112 15.98 4.74 -3.70
C ALA A 112 15.68 5.84 -2.67
N LEU A 113 15.81 7.11 -3.05
CA LEU A 113 15.51 8.25 -2.17
C LEU A 113 14.00 8.52 -2.06
N LEU A 114 13.34 8.79 -3.19
CA LEU A 114 11.95 9.30 -3.17
C LEU A 114 10.89 8.20 -2.97
N LYS A 115 11.26 6.91 -3.08
CA LYS A 115 10.33 5.80 -2.83
C LYS A 115 10.77 4.96 -1.65
N THR A 116 11.98 4.38 -1.71
CA THR A 116 12.42 3.42 -0.68
C THR A 116 12.69 4.11 0.65
N GLN A 117 13.59 5.10 0.68
CA GLN A 117 13.89 5.83 1.91
C GLN A 117 12.68 6.59 2.41
N ALA A 118 11.93 7.24 1.51
CA ALA A 118 10.71 7.94 1.85
C ALA A 118 9.66 7.00 2.52
N LEU A 119 9.49 5.78 2.00
CA LEU A 119 8.60 4.79 2.62
C LEU A 119 9.12 4.38 4.01
N LEU A 120 10.41 4.07 4.14
CA LEU A 120 10.99 3.67 5.44
C LEU A 120 10.82 4.77 6.48
N ASN A 121 11.07 6.03 6.11
CA ASN A 121 10.84 7.17 6.99
C ASN A 121 9.37 7.29 7.37
N ALA A 122 8.45 7.23 6.41
CA ALA A 122 7.01 7.28 6.65
C ALA A 122 6.53 6.18 7.61
N LEU A 123 7.09 4.97 7.47
CA LEU A 123 6.78 3.85 8.34
C LEU A 123 7.27 4.07 9.77
N ALA A 124 8.50 4.55 9.92
CA ALA A 124 9.10 4.87 11.21
C ALA A 124 8.39 6.03 11.92
N GLU A 125 8.14 7.14 11.21
CA GLU A 125 7.47 8.33 11.74
C GLU A 125 6.01 8.06 12.12
N GLY A 126 5.31 7.21 11.35
CA GLY A 126 3.96 6.76 11.68
C GLY A 126 3.90 5.69 12.77
N GLY A 127 5.05 5.12 13.15
CA GLY A 127 5.16 4.02 14.12
C GLY A 127 4.38 2.78 13.69
N TYR A 128 4.19 2.56 12.40
CA TYR A 128 3.39 1.44 11.89
C TYR A 128 4.11 0.11 12.11
N ASP A 129 3.38 -0.90 12.57
CA ASP A 129 3.89 -2.24 12.89
C ASP A 129 3.54 -3.28 11.81
N ALA A 130 2.61 -2.95 10.90
CA ALA A 130 2.33 -3.71 9.69
C ALA A 130 2.02 -2.79 8.50
N ALA A 131 2.44 -3.20 7.31
CA ALA A 131 2.15 -2.48 6.06
C ALA A 131 1.58 -3.44 5.01
N PHE A 132 0.35 -3.17 4.54
CA PHE A 132 -0.22 -3.90 3.42
C PHE A 132 0.37 -3.41 2.11
N GLY A 133 1.00 -4.32 1.34
CA GLY A 133 1.56 -4.05 0.01
C GLY A 133 0.81 -4.79 -1.10
N GLY A 134 0.61 -4.14 -2.24
CA GLY A 134 -0.09 -4.71 -3.41
C GLY A 134 0.77 -5.47 -4.39
N ALA A 135 1.94 -5.96 -3.94
CA ALA A 135 2.84 -6.73 -4.78
C ALA A 135 2.26 -8.12 -5.05
N ARG A 136 2.37 -8.60 -6.29
CA ARG A 136 1.93 -9.95 -6.66
C ARG A 136 3.10 -10.82 -7.10
N ARG A 137 2.98 -12.13 -6.89
CA ARG A 137 4.03 -13.12 -7.20
C ARG A 137 4.33 -13.25 -8.70
N ASP A 138 3.34 -12.96 -9.53
CA ASP A 138 3.41 -13.06 -11.00
C ASP A 138 4.01 -11.81 -11.66
N GLU A 139 4.25 -10.73 -10.91
CA GLU A 139 4.75 -9.45 -11.47
C GLU A 139 6.24 -9.47 -11.80
N GLU A 140 7.03 -10.27 -11.09
CA GLU A 140 8.48 -10.33 -11.26
C GLU A 140 9.01 -11.70 -10.83
N LYS A 141 10.00 -12.25 -11.55
CA LYS A 141 10.50 -13.62 -11.31
C LYS A 141 11.00 -13.84 -9.89
N SER A 142 11.62 -12.83 -9.28
CA SER A 142 12.12 -12.89 -7.91
C SER A 142 11.01 -13.07 -6.87
N ARG A 143 9.77 -12.65 -7.18
CA ARG A 143 8.62 -12.74 -6.28
C ARG A 143 7.91 -14.09 -6.30
N ALA A 144 8.31 -15.01 -7.17
CA ALA A 144 7.64 -16.30 -7.32
C ALA A 144 7.57 -17.12 -6.01
N LYS A 145 8.54 -16.92 -5.10
CA LYS A 145 8.64 -17.60 -3.79
C LYS A 145 8.30 -16.69 -2.59
N GLU A 146 7.79 -15.50 -2.84
CA GLU A 146 7.42 -14.57 -1.76
C GLU A 146 6.28 -15.11 -0.90
N ARG A 147 6.32 -14.77 0.38
CA ARG A 147 5.28 -15.14 1.34
C ARG A 147 4.23 -14.03 1.43
N VAL A 148 3.08 -14.36 2.04
CA VAL A 148 2.05 -13.35 2.34
C VAL A 148 2.58 -12.37 3.39
N TYR A 149 3.25 -12.88 4.43
CA TYR A 149 3.91 -12.09 5.46
C TYR A 149 5.42 -12.03 5.22
N SER A 150 5.95 -10.81 5.23
CA SER A 150 7.38 -10.50 5.09
C SER A 150 7.81 -9.74 6.34
N PHE A 151 8.37 -10.47 7.32
CA PHE A 151 8.87 -9.90 8.56
C PHE A 151 10.14 -9.11 8.29
N ARG A 152 10.23 -7.93 8.91
CA ARG A 152 11.35 -7.00 8.74
C ARG A 152 12.26 -7.00 9.95
N ASP A 153 13.55 -6.82 9.69
CA ASP A 153 14.53 -6.53 10.73
C ASP A 153 14.58 -5.02 11.07
N ALA A 154 15.48 -4.64 11.99
CA ALA A 154 15.65 -3.25 12.41
C ALA A 154 16.08 -2.28 11.28
N PHE A 155 16.52 -2.81 10.13
CA PHE A 155 16.91 -2.03 8.96
C PHE A 155 15.82 -2.00 7.89
N GLY A 156 14.66 -2.64 8.12
CA GLY A 156 13.55 -2.69 7.19
C GLY A 156 13.74 -3.69 6.05
N GLN A 157 14.71 -4.61 6.15
CA GLN A 157 14.99 -5.64 5.13
C GLN A 157 13.96 -6.77 5.17
#